data_AF-A0A3D5P2P7-F1
#
_entry.id   AF-A0A3D5P2P7-F1
#
_cell.length_a   1.000
_cell.length_b   1.000
_cell.length_c   1.000
_cell.angle_alpha   90.00
_cell.angle_beta   90.00
_cell.angle_gamma   90.00
#
_symmetry.space_group_name_H-M   'P 1'
#
loop_
_entity.id
_entity.type
_entity.pdbx_description
1 polymer ?
#
loop_
_entity_poly.entity_id
_entity_poly.type
_entity_poly.pdbx_seq_one_letter_code
_entity_poly.pdbx_strand_id
1 'polypeptide(L)'
;MTGFNDLPQTITGPAAWLGTDIAERSCEWIVHLSDADVADLERAADHYLTLDRDVGEITAEAFPLETFGSHLSELKDELLHGIGFEVIRGLPIESYDQLYAAT
;
A
#
# COMPACT_ATOMS: atom_id res chain seq x y z
N MET A 1 -2.42 -32.68 -7.83
CA MET A 1 -1.04 -32.81 -7.31
C MET A 1 -0.12 -32.46 -8.46
N THR A 2 0.25 -31.19 -8.57
CA THR A 2 1.17 -30.68 -9.60
C THR A 2 2.54 -31.30 -9.35
N GLY A 3 3.05 -32.03 -10.32
CA GLY A 3 4.40 -32.60 -10.26
C GLY A 3 5.44 -31.52 -10.57
N PHE A 4 6.68 -31.69 -10.13
CA PHE A 4 7.79 -30.77 -10.44
C PHE A 4 7.99 -30.51 -11.95
N ASN A 5 7.44 -31.35 -12.84
CA ASN A 5 7.45 -31.15 -14.30
C ASN A 5 6.47 -30.08 -14.83
N ASP A 6 5.55 -29.58 -14.01
CA ASP A 6 4.56 -28.53 -14.41
C ASP A 6 5.03 -27.10 -14.08
N LEU A 7 6.24 -26.93 -13.53
CA LEU A 7 6.78 -25.61 -13.25
C LEU A 7 7.40 -24.99 -14.52
N PRO A 8 7.21 -23.69 -14.76
CA PRO A 8 7.81 -23.03 -15.91
C PRO A 8 9.33 -23.03 -15.79
N GLN A 9 10.01 -23.20 -16.92
CA GLN A 9 11.48 -23.13 -16.96
C GLN A 9 12.01 -21.73 -16.65
N THR A 10 11.18 -20.70 -16.80
CA THR A 10 11.54 -19.30 -16.53
C THR A 10 10.30 -18.54 -16.07
N ILE A 11 10.47 -17.65 -15.10
CA ILE A 11 9.43 -16.71 -14.67
C ILE A 11 9.66 -15.41 -15.42
N THR A 12 8.65 -14.93 -16.14
CA THR A 12 8.74 -13.75 -17.01
C THR A 12 7.66 -12.70 -16.72
N GLY A 13 6.91 -12.85 -15.63
CA GLY A 13 5.88 -11.89 -15.22
C GLY A 13 6.48 -10.59 -14.67
N PRO A 14 5.65 -9.57 -14.40
CA PRO A 14 6.13 -8.27 -13.90
C PRO A 14 6.93 -8.37 -12.60
N ALA A 15 6.59 -9.31 -11.72
CA ALA A 15 7.33 -9.61 -10.49
C ALA A 15 8.72 -10.28 -10.70
N ALA A 16 9.10 -10.62 -11.93
CA ALA A 16 10.40 -11.22 -12.25
C ALA A 16 11.46 -10.16 -12.56
N TRP A 17 11.95 -9.48 -11.53
CA TRP A 17 12.95 -8.43 -11.63
C TRP A 17 14.19 -8.71 -10.77
N LEU A 18 15.34 -8.11 -11.13
CA LEU A 18 16.51 -8.01 -10.25
C LEU A 18 16.51 -6.66 -9.54
N GLY A 19 17.11 -6.62 -8.34
CA GLY A 19 17.15 -5.39 -7.54
C GLY A 19 17.79 -4.20 -8.26
N THR A 20 18.78 -4.45 -9.13
CA THR A 20 19.40 -3.42 -9.97
C THR A 20 18.41 -2.83 -10.97
N ASP A 21 17.61 -3.68 -11.61
CA ASP A 21 16.70 -3.28 -12.68
C ASP A 21 15.53 -2.47 -12.11
N ILE A 22 15.00 -2.88 -10.96
CA ILE A 22 13.87 -2.18 -10.34
C ILE A 22 14.31 -0.86 -9.69
N ALA A 23 15.56 -0.76 -9.21
CA ALA A 23 16.10 0.48 -8.66
C ALA A 23 16.18 1.61 -9.71
N GLU A 24 16.53 1.27 -10.96
CA GLU A 24 16.55 2.22 -12.08
C GLU A 24 15.13 2.70 -12.48
N ARG A 25 14.11 1.93 -12.13
CA ARG A 25 12.69 2.16 -12.43
C ARG A 25 11.91 2.69 -11.22
N SER A 26 12.57 3.46 -10.35
CA SER A 26 11.99 3.95 -9.08
C SER A 26 10.67 4.71 -9.23
N CYS A 27 10.41 5.37 -10.35
CA CYS A 27 9.15 6.05 -10.63
C CYS A 27 7.95 5.10 -10.79
N GLU A 28 8.18 3.80 -10.97
CA GLU A 28 7.11 2.81 -11.12
C GLU A 28 6.58 2.29 -9.78
N TRP A 29 7.30 2.52 -8.68
CA TRP A 29 6.95 1.95 -7.37
C TRP A 29 7.13 2.90 -6.20
N ILE A 30 7.61 4.12 -6.41
CA ILE A 30 7.59 5.17 -5.39
C ILE A 30 6.42 6.10 -5.66
N VAL A 31 5.44 6.10 -4.77
CA VAL A 31 4.34 7.07 -4.78
C VAL A 31 4.56 8.11 -3.70
N HIS A 32 4.38 9.37 -4.08
CA HIS A 32 4.40 10.49 -3.13
C HIS A 32 2.96 10.94 -2.93
N LEU A 33 2.51 10.89 -1.69
CA LEU A 33 1.20 11.39 -1.28
C LEU A 33 1.12 12.89 -1.56
N SER A 34 0.01 13.30 -2.17
CA SER A 34 -0.35 14.71 -2.23
C SER A 34 -0.91 15.18 -0.88
N ASP A 35 -0.99 16.49 -0.68
CA ASP A 35 -1.66 17.07 0.50
C ASP A 35 -3.11 16.58 0.65
N ALA A 36 -3.79 16.29 -0.48
CA ALA A 36 -5.14 15.76 -0.47
C ALA A 36 -5.19 14.30 0.01
N ASP A 37 -4.20 13.48 -0.38
CA ASP A 37 -4.11 12.09 0.07
C ASP A 37 -3.80 12.01 1.57
N VAL A 38 -2.88 12.85 2.04
CA VAL A 38 -2.57 12.96 3.48
C VAL A 38 -3.80 13.37 4.27
N ALA A 39 -4.52 14.41 3.83
CA ALA A 39 -5.74 14.86 4.50
C ALA A 39 -6.84 13.79 4.52
N ASP A 40 -6.95 12.98 3.47
CA ASP A 40 -7.92 11.88 3.40
C ASP A 40 -7.59 10.76 4.41
N LEU A 41 -6.30 10.38 4.50
CA LEU A 41 -5.79 9.42 5.48
C LEU A 41 -5.97 9.90 6.92
N GLU A 42 -5.62 11.15 7.21
CA GLU A 42 -5.79 11.77 8.54
C GLU A 42 -7.26 11.83 8.95
N ARG A 43 -8.16 12.22 8.04
CA ARG A 43 -9.62 12.21 8.30
C ARG A 43 -10.13 10.82 8.63
N ALA A 44 -9.64 9.79 7.94
CA ALA A 44 -10.03 8.41 8.20
C ALA A 44 -9.47 7.88 9.54
N ALA A 45 -8.22 8.23 9.87
CA ALA A 45 -7.60 7.92 11.17
C ALA A 45 -8.34 8.61 12.33
N ASP A 46 -8.62 9.91 12.21
CA ASP A 46 -9.42 10.68 13.16
C ASP A 46 -10.77 10.01 13.41
N HIS A 47 -11.47 9.62 12.34
CA HIS A 47 -12.75 8.92 12.43
C HIS A 47 -12.60 7.60 13.18
N TYR A 48 -11.62 6.76 12.79
CA TYR A 48 -11.42 5.45 13.40
C TYR A 48 -11.10 5.54 14.90
N LEU A 49 -10.26 6.50 15.30
CA LEU A 49 -9.92 6.72 16.70
C LEU A 49 -11.14 7.10 17.56
N THR A 50 -12.18 7.71 16.97
CA THR A 50 -13.44 7.97 17.71
C THR A 50 -14.24 6.70 18.03
N LEU A 51 -13.93 5.58 17.38
CA LEU A 51 -14.61 4.30 17.59
C LEU A 51 -14.10 3.55 18.83
N ASP A 52 -12.95 3.97 19.39
CA ASP A 52 -12.30 3.36 20.56
C ASP A 52 -12.08 1.84 20.41
N ARG A 53 -11.52 1.44 19.26
CA ARG A 53 -11.21 0.05 18.90
C ARG A 53 -9.70 -0.14 18.73
N ASP A 54 -9.26 -1.39 18.87
CA ASP A 54 -7.87 -1.73 18.59
C ASP A 54 -7.56 -1.57 17.10
N VAL A 55 -6.41 -0.98 16.76
CA VAL A 55 -5.96 -0.74 15.36
C VAL A 55 -6.00 -2.02 14.51
N GLY A 56 -5.79 -3.20 15.10
CA GLY A 56 -5.91 -4.48 14.40
C GLY A 56 -7.32 -4.83 13.94
N GLU A 57 -8.34 -4.09 14.37
CA GLU A 57 -9.75 -4.24 13.99
C GLU A 57 -10.16 -3.26 12.86
N ILE A 58 -9.21 -2.57 12.21
CA ILE A 58 -9.52 -1.70 11.07
C ILE A 58 -10.20 -2.50 9.95
N THR A 59 -11.33 -2.00 9.47
CA THR A 59 -12.03 -2.49 8.28
C THR A 59 -12.24 -1.34 7.29
N ALA A 60 -12.48 -1.66 6.02
CA ALA A 60 -12.74 -0.64 4.99
C ALA A 60 -13.96 0.24 5.34
N GLU A 61 -14.97 -0.31 6.02
CA GLU A 61 -16.15 0.42 6.47
C GLU A 61 -15.85 1.35 7.66
N ALA A 62 -14.93 0.94 8.54
CA ALA A 62 -14.54 1.71 9.72
C ALA A 62 -13.44 2.75 9.43
N PHE A 63 -12.77 2.66 8.28
CA PHE A 63 -11.70 3.57 7.84
C PHE A 63 -12.04 4.13 6.45
N PRO A 64 -13.04 5.03 6.36
CA PRO A 64 -13.56 5.46 5.07
C PRO A 64 -12.60 6.43 4.38
N LEU A 65 -12.11 6.04 3.19
CA LEU A 65 -11.26 6.89 2.32
C LEU A 65 -12.10 7.45 1.17
N GLU A 66 -12.05 8.76 0.96
CA GLU A 66 -12.82 9.44 -0.09
C GLU A 66 -12.06 9.50 -1.42
N THR A 67 -10.74 9.73 -1.36
CA THR A 67 -9.90 9.92 -2.55
C THR A 67 -8.81 8.86 -2.66
N PHE A 68 -8.18 8.47 -1.56
CA PHE A 68 -7.04 7.54 -1.59
C PHE A 68 -7.47 6.07 -1.80
N GLY A 69 -8.75 5.75 -1.61
CA GLY A 69 -9.28 4.40 -1.80
C GLY A 69 -9.13 3.83 -3.22
N SER A 70 -9.15 4.69 -4.25
CA SER A 70 -8.88 4.24 -5.63
C SER A 70 -7.45 3.78 -5.80
N HIS A 71 -6.50 4.52 -5.24
CA HIS A 71 -5.09 4.15 -5.26
C HIS A 71 -4.83 2.84 -4.51
N LEU A 72 -5.46 2.61 -3.35
CA LEU A 72 -5.36 1.31 -2.67
C LEU A 72 -5.90 0.14 -3.52
N SER A 73 -6.89 0.39 -4.37
CA SER A 73 -7.40 -0.63 -5.30
C SER A 73 -6.40 -0.92 -6.43
N GLU A 74 -5.71 0.10 -6.92
CA GLU A 74 -4.62 -0.04 -7.90
C GLU A 74 -3.41 -0.75 -7.27
N LEU A 75 -3.01 -0.34 -6.06
CA LEU A 75 -1.96 -0.99 -5.28
C LEU A 75 -2.25 -2.48 -5.08
N LYS A 76 -3.49 -2.86 -4.75
CA LYS A 76 -3.87 -4.27 -4.65
C LYS A 76 -3.60 -5.04 -5.95
N ASP A 77 -3.88 -4.44 -7.10
CA ASP A 77 -3.60 -5.06 -8.40
C ASP A 77 -2.08 -5.17 -8.64
N GLU A 78 -1.32 -4.13 -8.31
CA GLU A 78 0.14 -4.11 -8.42
C GLU A 78 0.80 -5.16 -7.52
N LEU A 79 0.28 -5.38 -6.32
CA LEU A 79 0.74 -6.42 -5.39
C LEU A 79 0.49 -7.84 -5.93
N LEU A 80 -0.63 -8.06 -6.61
CA LEU A 80 -1.06 -9.40 -7.04
C LEU A 80 -0.59 -9.76 -8.45
N HIS A 81 -0.53 -8.78 -9.35
CA HIS A 81 -0.31 -8.98 -10.77
C HIS A 81 0.85 -8.14 -11.33
N GLY A 82 1.29 -7.11 -10.60
CA GLY A 82 2.40 -6.23 -10.95
C GLY A 82 3.74 -6.71 -10.40
N ILE A 83 4.61 -5.76 -10.06
CA ILE A 83 5.96 -6.02 -9.56
C ILE A 83 5.96 -6.56 -8.13
N GLY A 84 4.81 -6.49 -7.44
CA GLY A 84 4.59 -7.07 -6.12
C GLY A 84 4.86 -6.17 -4.93
N PHE A 85 5.12 -4.86 -5.13
CA PHE A 85 5.30 -3.91 -4.03
C PHE A 85 5.15 -2.45 -4.48
N GLU A 86 4.95 -1.57 -3.51
CA GLU A 86 5.01 -0.12 -3.67
C GLU A 86 5.60 0.51 -2.40
N VAL A 87 6.24 1.68 -2.53
CA VAL A 87 6.75 2.50 -1.44
C VAL A 87 6.02 3.83 -1.44
N ILE A 88 5.06 3.97 -0.52
CA ILE A 88 4.32 5.20 -0.29
C ILE A 88 5.13 6.13 0.62
N ARG A 89 5.28 7.39 0.20
CA ARG A 89 6.03 8.44 0.93
C ARG A 89 5.19 9.69 1.10
N GLY A 90 5.48 10.48 2.12
CA GLY A 90 4.88 11.81 2.31
C GLY A 90 3.99 11.96 3.53
N LEU A 91 3.79 10.90 4.35
CA LEU A 91 3.13 11.05 5.64
C LEU A 91 4.00 11.88 6.61
N PRO A 92 3.46 12.95 7.24
CA PRO A 92 4.18 13.81 8.19
C PRO A 92 4.28 13.18 9.59
N ILE A 93 4.91 12.00 9.66
CA ILE A 93 5.00 11.16 10.87
C ILE A 93 5.60 11.88 12.09
N GLU A 94 6.42 12.91 11.88
CA GLU A 94 7.03 13.69 12.96
C GLU A 94 6.01 14.49 13.78
N SER A 95 4.81 14.71 13.22
CA SER A 95 3.70 15.38 13.90
C SER A 95 2.73 14.42 14.60
N TYR A 96 2.90 13.12 14.41
CA TYR A 96 2.00 12.10 14.94
C TYR A 96 2.51 11.52 16.26
N ASP A 97 1.59 11.23 17.17
CA ASP A 97 1.92 10.33 18.27
C ASP A 97 1.94 8.87 17.79
N GLN A 98 2.39 7.95 18.65
CA GLN A 98 2.54 6.55 18.26
C GLN A 98 1.21 5.88 17.92
N LEU A 99 0.11 6.26 18.56
CA LEU A 99 -1.20 5.67 18.31
C LEU A 99 -1.71 6.14 16.95
N TYR A 100 -1.65 7.44 16.70
CA TYR A 100 -2.07 8.04 15.44
C TYR A 100 -1.25 7.51 14.26
N ALA A 101 0.07 7.39 14.41
CA ALA A 101 0.93 6.83 13.38
C ALA A 101 0.70 5.34 13.10
N ALA A 102 0.08 4.61 14.04
CA ALA A 102 -0.28 3.20 13.86
C ALA A 102 -1.68 3.02 13.25
N THR A 103 -2.55 4.03 13.36
CA THR A 103 -3.95 4.02 12.90
C THR A 103 -4.01 4.27 11.39
#